data_AF-A0A2N0V780-F1
#
_entry.id   AF-A0A2N0V780-F1
#
_cell.length_a   1.000
_cell.length_b   1.000
_cell.length_c   1.000
_cell.angle_alpha   90.00
_cell.angle_beta   90.00
_cell.angle_gamma   90.00
#
_symmetry.space_group_name_H-M   'P 1'
#
loop_
_entity.id
_entity.type
_entity.pdbx_description
1 polymer ?
#
loop_
_entity_poly.entity_id
_entity_poly.type
_entity_poly.pdbx_seq_one_letter_code
_entity_poly.pdbx_strand_id
1 'polypeptide(L)' 'MAEKSDSLPQDIMEAERFIDELMNDTKHPVHNHAHPLHKESVKALDELMQSLDAMRHEWLSKG' A
#
# COMPACT_ATOMS: atom_id res chain seq x y z
N MET A 1 -27.36 13.01 -4.25
CA MET A 1 -26.44 11.94 -4.69
C MET A 1 -25.20 12.01 -3.81
N ALA A 2 -25.26 11.33 -2.66
CA ALA A 2 -24.18 11.27 -1.68
C ALA A 2 -23.80 9.79 -1.55
N GLU A 3 -23.07 9.29 -2.54
CA GLU A 3 -22.68 7.87 -2.66
C GLU A 3 -21.16 7.74 -2.86
N LYS A 4 -20.37 8.56 -2.15
CA LYS A 4 -18.90 8.54 -2.27
C LYS A 4 -18.17 8.12 -0.99
N SER A 5 -18.90 7.88 0.10
CA SER A 5 -18.29 7.55 1.38
C SER A 5 -17.98 6.06 1.57
N ASP A 6 -18.59 5.19 0.75
CA ASP A 6 -18.47 3.73 0.88
C ASP A 6 -17.35 3.13 0.01
N SER A 7 -16.85 3.87 -0.98
CA SER A 7 -15.78 3.39 -1.88
C SER A 7 -14.39 3.57 -1.28
N LEU A 8 -14.17 4.61 -0.47
CA LEU A 8 -12.85 4.92 0.10
C LEU A 8 -12.25 3.76 0.93
N PRO A 9 -13.02 3.05 1.79
CA PRO A 9 -12.51 1.88 2.49
C PRO A 9 -12.11 0.75 1.55
N GLN A 10 -12.88 0.55 0.48
CA GLN A 10 -12.64 -0.50 -0.50
C GLN A 10 -11.39 -0.19 -1.34
N ASP A 11 -11.24 1.06 -1.79
CA ASP A 11 -10.05 1.55 -2.49
C ASP A 11 -8.79 1.43 -1.61
N ILE A 12 -8.88 1.73 -0.30
CA ILE A 12 -7.77 1.54 0.64
C ILE A 12 -7.42 0.06 0.79
N MET A 13 -8.41 -0.82 0.95
CA MET A 13 -8.19 -2.26 1.08
C MET A 13 -7.59 -2.88 -0.20
N GLU A 14 -8.05 -2.44 -1.38
CA GLU A 14 -7.49 -2.89 -2.66
C GLU A 14 -6.04 -2.40 -2.83
N ALA A 15 -5.75 -1.16 -2.44
CA ALA A 15 -4.39 -0.62 -2.47
C ALA A 15 -3.45 -1.32 -1.47
N GLU A 16 -3.88 -1.59 -0.24
CA GLU A 16 -3.12 -2.38 0.75
C GLU A 16 -2.78 -3.76 0.20
N ARG A 17 -3.76 -4.44 -0.41
CA ARG A 17 -3.56 -5.77 -0.99
C ARG A 17 -2.59 -5.75 -2.17
N PHE A 18 -2.68 -4.74 -3.04
CA PHE A 18 -1.76 -4.58 -4.17
C PHE A 18 -0.32 -4.31 -3.71
N ILE A 19 -0.13 -3.50 -2.68
CA ILE A 19 1.20 -3.23 -2.10
C ILE A 19 1.75 -4.48 -1.41
N ASP A 20 0.93 -5.26 -0.73
CA ASP A 20 1.35 -6.53 -0.12
C ASP A 20 1.81 -7.54 -1.19
N GLU A 21 1.07 -7.66 -2.31
CA GLU A 21 1.48 -8.50 -3.44
C GLU A 21 2.81 -8.03 -4.05
N LEU A 22 2.99 -6.72 -4.24
CA LEU A 22 4.26 -6.13 -4.69
C LEU A 22 5.41 -6.38 -3.72
N MET A 23 5.19 -6.22 -2.42
CA MET A 23 6.20 -6.53 -1.40
C MET A 23 6.52 -8.02 -1.38
N ASN A 24 5.55 -8.90 -1.58
CA ASN A 24 5.78 -10.33 -1.61
C ASN A 24 6.56 -10.74 -2.88
N ASP A 25 6.29 -10.09 -4.01
CA ASP A 25 7.07 -10.24 -5.24
C ASP A 25 8.52 -9.78 -5.07
N THR A 26 8.75 -8.68 -4.33
CA THR A 26 10.12 -8.22 -4.01
C THR A 26 10.88 -9.23 -3.14
N LYS A 27 10.20 -10.05 -2.32
CA LYS A 27 10.84 -11.12 -1.54
C LYS A 27 11.17 -12.35 -2.39
N HIS A 28 10.69 -12.42 -3.63
CA HIS A 28 10.93 -13.56 -4.49
C HIS A 28 12.43 -13.66 -4.84
N PRO A 29 13.08 -14.82 -4.63
CA PRO A 29 14.53 -14.97 -4.78
C PRO A 29 15.05 -14.70 -6.21
N VAL A 30 14.16 -14.74 -7.21
CA VAL A 30 14.43 -14.33 -8.60
C VAL A 30 14.60 -12.81 -8.73
N HIS A 31 13.85 -12.04 -7.95
CA HIS A 31 13.86 -10.57 -7.97
C HIS A 31 14.87 -9.97 -6.99
N ASN A 32 15.54 -10.80 -6.17
CA ASN A 32 16.25 -10.32 -5.00
C ASN A 32 17.77 -10.55 -5.02
N HIS A 33 18.49 -9.43 -5.15
CA HIS A 33 19.50 -8.90 -4.21
C HIS A 33 20.54 -8.04 -4.96
N ALA A 34 20.68 -8.24 -6.27
CA ALA A 34 21.66 -7.54 -7.10
C ALA A 34 21.16 -6.20 -7.68
N HIS A 35 19.87 -5.89 -7.59
CA HIS A 35 19.33 -4.65 -8.15
C HIS A 35 19.55 -3.49 -7.16
N PRO A 36 20.35 -2.46 -7.50
CA PRO A 36 20.70 -1.38 -6.57
C PRO A 36 19.49 -0.59 -6.07
N LEU A 37 18.42 -0.54 -6.85
CA LEU A 37 17.17 0.15 -6.49
C LEU A 37 16.18 -0.74 -5.71
N HIS A 38 16.50 -2.02 -5.46
CA HIS A 38 15.60 -2.92 -4.73
C HIS A 38 15.26 -2.38 -3.33
N LYS A 39 16.27 -1.91 -2.59
CA LYS A 39 16.06 -1.28 -1.27
C LYS A 39 15.20 -0.03 -1.35
N GLU A 40 15.36 0.79 -2.39
CA GLU A 40 14.58 2.01 -2.56
C GLU A 40 13.14 1.71 -2.97
N SER A 41 12.92 0.71 -3.83
CA SER A 41 11.57 0.24 -4.18
C SER A 41 10.82 -0.34 -2.98
N VAL A 42 11.49 -1.18 -2.17
CA VAL A 42 10.88 -1.72 -0.94
C VAL A 42 10.56 -0.59 0.05
N LYS A 43 11.47 0.39 0.20
CA LYS A 43 11.23 1.55 1.05
C LYS A 43 10.05 2.40 0.55
N ALA A 44 9.95 2.65 -0.75
CA ALA A 44 8.85 3.40 -1.33
C ALA A 44 7.50 2.69 -1.16
N LEU A 45 7.48 1.35 -1.25
CA LEU A 45 6.30 0.54 -0.96
C LEU A 45 5.88 0.62 0.51
N ASP A 46 6.85 0.60 1.44
CA ASP A 46 6.59 0.77 2.88
C ASP A 46 6.00 2.16 3.19
N GLU A 47 6.56 3.22 2.59
CA GLU A 47 6.04 4.60 2.74
C GLU A 47 4.62 4.74 2.18
N LEU A 48 4.31 4.06 1.06
CA LEU A 48 2.96 3.98 0.49
C LEU A 48 1.97 3.30 1.43
N MET A 49 2.39 2.21 2.08
CA MET A 49 1.57 1.48 3.06
C MET A 49 1.28 2.33 4.30
N GLN A 50 2.26 3.08 4.81
CA GLN A 50 2.08 4.02 5.92
C GLN A 50 1.12 5.16 5.55
N SER A 51 1.20 5.67 4.32
CA SER A 51 0.29 6.71 3.83
C SER A 51 -1.16 6.23 3.74
N LEU A 52 -1.37 4.98 3.30
CA LEU A 52 -2.69 4.34 3.28
C LEU A 52 -3.24 4.12 4.70
N ASP A 53 -2.41 3.69 5.65
CA ASP A 53 -2.82 3.55 7.05
C ASP A 53 -3.22 4.90 7.65
N ALA A 54 -2.46 5.96 7.36
CA ALA A 54 -2.82 7.32 7.77
C ALA A 54 -4.15 7.79 7.15
N MET A 55 -4.39 7.47 5.87
CA MET A 55 -5.65 7.78 5.20
C MET A 55 -6.82 6.98 5.79
N ARG A 56 -6.59 5.71 6.15
CA ARG A 56 -7.57 4.87 6.86
C ARG A 56 -7.88 5.43 8.25
N HIS A 57 -6.85 5.86 8.98
CA HIS A 57 -6.99 6.45 10.30
C HIS A 57 -7.75 7.78 10.24
N GLU A 58 -7.47 8.63 9.25
CA GLU A 58 -8.19 9.89 9.05
C GLU A 58 -9.66 9.64 8.68
N TRP A 59 -9.94 8.63 7.85
CA TRP A 59 -11.30 8.24 7.50
C TRP A 59 -12.07 7.71 8.71
N LEU A 60 -11.46 6.80 9.49
CA LEU A 60 -12.05 6.27 10.73
C LEU A 60 -12.23 7.35 11.81
N SER A 61 -11.33 8.33 11.87
CA SER A 61 -11.40 9.44 12.85
C SER A 61 -12.44 10.51 12.48
N LYS A 62 -12.91 10.55 11.23
CA LYS A 62 -13.99 11.44 10.77
C LYS A 62 -15.39 10.80 10.82
N GLY A 63 -15.47 9.50 11.16
CA GLY A 63 -16.70 8.73 11.32
C GLY A 63 -17.36 8.88 12.68
#